data_AF-A0A850SV14-F1
#
_entry.id   AF-A0A850SV14-F1
#
_cell.length_a   1.000
_cell.length_b   1.000
_cell.length_c   1.000
_cell.angle_alpha   90.00
_cell.angle_beta   90.00
_cell.angle_gamma   90.00
#
_symmetry.space_group_name_H-M   'P 1'
#
loop_
_entity.id
_entity.type
_entity.pdbx_description
1 polymer ?
#
loop_
_entity_poly.entity_id
_entity_poly.type
_entity_poly.pdbx_seq_one_letter_code
_entity_poly.pdbx_strand_id
1 'polypeptide(L)'
;MANTVCKKIDTLAPILSKAYTGYYWLSDADHPVILENRTIQYQPVLNPFIIEGRLFCDQENTSISIRHIDGQYLIYQIFWDQVASENEISEDQLSYLAASGLAAAGIKRLKFRRLWQDQKEKNCEDMRVLLPGPVGFIGFEMEENHD
;
A
#
# COMPACT_ATOMS: atom_id res chain seq x y z
N MET A 1 21.78 1.51 13.72
CA MET A 1 21.17 1.80 12.41
C MET A 1 19.68 1.90 12.66
N ALA A 2 19.03 3.03 12.34
CA ALA A 2 17.58 3.13 12.50
C ALA A 2 16.93 2.11 11.56
N ASN A 3 16.22 1.12 12.12
CA ASN A 3 15.33 0.31 11.29
C ASN A 3 14.34 1.27 10.66
N THR A 4 14.14 1.14 9.35
CA THR A 4 13.34 2.11 8.60
C THR A 4 12.07 1.40 8.19
N VAL A 5 11.03 1.56 9.01
CA VAL A 5 9.71 0.95 8.79
C VAL A 5 9.11 1.31 7.43
N CYS A 6 9.40 2.51 6.93
CA CYS A 6 8.91 3.00 5.64
C CYS A 6 10.03 3.58 4.77
N LYS A 7 10.13 3.12 3.52
CA LYS A 7 11.15 3.54 2.57
C LYS A 7 10.51 4.10 1.30
N LYS A 8 11.05 5.21 0.78
CA LYS A 8 10.75 5.70 -0.57
C LYS A 8 11.52 4.88 -1.61
N ILE A 9 10.86 4.50 -2.69
CA ILE A 9 11.47 3.85 -3.85
C ILE A 9 11.47 4.85 -5.02
N ASP A 10 12.60 4.98 -5.70
CA ASP A 10 12.77 5.98 -6.77
C ASP A 10 12.22 5.55 -8.13
N THR A 11 12.11 4.24 -8.37
CA THR A 11 11.66 3.69 -9.67
C THR A 11 10.79 2.46 -9.49
N LEU A 12 10.06 2.08 -10.54
CA LEU A 12 9.24 0.86 -10.54
C LEU A 12 10.06 -0.42 -10.66
N ALA A 13 11.29 -0.37 -11.17
CA ALA A 13 12.12 -1.54 -11.48
C ALA A 13 12.22 -2.60 -10.36
N PRO A 14 12.50 -2.26 -9.08
CA PRO A 14 12.61 -3.26 -8.00
C PRO A 14 11.27 -3.92 -7.62
N ILE A 15 10.16 -3.38 -8.12
CA ILE A 15 8.79 -3.84 -7.82
C ILE A 15 8.35 -4.81 -8.92
N LEU A 16 8.74 -4.60 -10.17
CA LEU A 16 8.26 -5.42 -11.30
C LEU A 16 8.68 -6.90 -11.22
N SER A 17 9.74 -7.23 -10.47
CA SER A 17 10.27 -8.59 -10.37
C SER A 17 9.67 -9.44 -9.25
N LYS A 18 8.74 -8.90 -8.44
CA LYS A 18 8.18 -9.61 -7.28
C LYS A 18 6.71 -9.93 -7.47
N ALA A 19 6.24 -10.96 -6.77
CA ALA A 19 4.84 -11.36 -6.76
C ALA A 19 4.08 -10.61 -5.66
N TYR A 20 2.87 -10.17 -5.99
CA TYR A 20 2.01 -9.41 -5.09
C TYR A 20 0.58 -9.90 -5.12
N THR A 21 -0.09 -9.70 -4.00
CA THR A 21 -1.55 -9.59 -3.92
C THR A 21 -1.92 -8.11 -3.88
N GLY A 22 -2.88 -7.68 -4.69
CA GLY A 22 -3.28 -6.27 -4.74
C GLY A 22 -3.76 -5.85 -6.12
N TYR A 23 -3.54 -4.60 -6.48
CA TYR A 23 -3.86 -4.10 -7.80
C TYR A 23 -2.93 -2.96 -8.25
N TYR A 24 -2.92 -2.73 -9.55
CA TYR A 24 -2.39 -1.52 -10.15
C TYR A 24 -3.33 -1.04 -11.26
N TRP A 25 -3.38 0.26 -11.49
CA TRP A 25 -4.24 0.88 -12.48
C TRP A 25 -3.38 1.62 -13.50
N LEU A 26 -3.56 1.31 -14.78
CA LEU A 26 -2.94 2.00 -15.90
C LEU A 26 -3.72 3.26 -16.29
N SER A 27 -3.02 4.27 -16.79
CA SER A 27 -3.56 5.57 -17.18
C SER A 27 -4.63 5.53 -18.28
N ASP A 28 -4.63 4.46 -19.09
CA ASP A 28 -5.54 4.25 -20.23
C ASP A 28 -6.58 3.15 -19.99
N ALA A 29 -6.61 2.55 -18.79
CA ALA A 29 -7.54 1.48 -18.47
C ALA A 29 -8.77 2.01 -17.73
N ASP A 30 -9.94 1.45 -18.03
CA ASP A 30 -11.18 1.76 -17.30
C ASP A 30 -11.26 1.08 -15.93
N HIS A 31 -10.48 0.01 -15.74
CA HIS A 31 -10.46 -0.81 -14.53
C HIS A 31 -9.04 -1.18 -14.11
N PRO A 32 -8.78 -1.33 -12.79
CA PRO A 32 -7.49 -1.78 -12.31
C PRO A 32 -7.23 -3.26 -12.64
N VAL A 33 -5.96 -3.60 -12.81
CA VAL A 33 -5.49 -4.97 -12.92
C VAL A 33 -5.28 -5.54 -11.52
N ILE A 34 -6.04 -6.59 -11.19
CA ILE A 34 -5.94 -7.30 -9.91
C ILE A 34 -4.85 -8.37 -10.00
N LEU A 35 -4.07 -8.50 -8.93
CA LEU A 35 -3.00 -9.47 -8.77
C LEU A 35 -3.33 -10.38 -7.59
N GLU A 36 -3.19 -11.68 -7.83
CA GLU A 36 -3.30 -12.75 -6.83
C GLU A 36 -1.99 -13.52 -6.79
N ASN A 37 -1.06 -13.07 -5.95
CA ASN A 37 0.31 -13.57 -5.89
C ASN A 37 0.99 -13.65 -7.27
N ARG A 38 0.91 -12.56 -8.05
CA ARG A 38 1.48 -12.45 -9.41
C ARG A 38 2.38 -11.23 -9.55
N THR A 39 3.29 -11.28 -10.52
CA THR A 39 4.13 -10.15 -10.88
C THR A 39 3.35 -9.11 -11.70
N ILE A 40 3.80 -7.86 -11.64
CA ILE A 40 3.25 -6.79 -12.48
C ILE A 40 3.70 -7.03 -13.93
N GLN A 41 2.72 -7.18 -14.82
CA GLN A 41 2.96 -7.29 -16.26
C GLN A 41 2.97 -5.90 -16.89
N TYR A 42 4.01 -5.13 -16.59
CA TYR A 42 4.18 -3.75 -17.07
C TYR A 42 5.60 -3.52 -17.55
N GLN A 43 5.74 -2.90 -18.72
CA GLN A 43 7.01 -2.40 -19.22
C GLN A 43 7.05 -0.87 -19.03
N PRO A 44 8.07 -0.31 -18.36
CA PRO A 44 8.19 1.14 -18.20
C PRO A 44 8.28 1.84 -19.56
N VAL A 45 7.16 2.41 -20.00
CA VAL A 45 7.03 3.24 -21.20
C VAL A 45 6.39 4.58 -20.82
N LEU A 46 6.40 5.55 -21.73
CA LEU A 46 5.79 6.86 -21.45
C LEU A 46 4.28 6.76 -21.31
N ASN A 47 3.63 5.91 -22.12
CA ASN A 47 2.20 5.61 -22.06
C ASN A 47 1.94 4.17 -22.54
N PRO A 48 1.00 3.44 -21.92
CA PRO A 48 0.36 3.81 -20.66
C PRO A 48 1.31 3.74 -19.48
N PHE A 49 1.01 4.44 -18.40
CA PHE A 49 1.78 4.43 -17.16
C PHE A 49 0.89 4.04 -15.98
N ILE A 50 1.47 3.52 -14.90
CA ILE A 50 0.71 3.18 -13.69
C ILE A 50 0.30 4.48 -12.97
N ILE A 51 -1.00 4.76 -12.82
CA ILE A 51 -1.52 5.92 -12.07
C ILE A 51 -1.60 5.65 -10.56
N GLU A 52 -1.95 4.43 -10.19
CA GLU A 52 -2.11 4.00 -8.81
C GLU A 52 -1.74 2.52 -8.66
N GLY A 53 -1.21 2.14 -7.50
CA GLY A 53 -1.03 0.74 -7.14
C GLY A 53 -1.03 0.55 -5.64
N ARG A 54 -1.67 -0.54 -5.20
CA ARG A 54 -1.70 -1.00 -3.81
C ARG A 54 -1.36 -2.48 -3.82
N LEU A 55 -0.16 -2.80 -3.36
CA LEU A 55 0.43 -4.12 -3.51
C LEU A 55 0.91 -4.63 -2.16
N PHE A 56 0.77 -5.92 -1.94
CA PHE A 56 1.25 -6.60 -0.74
C PHE A 56 2.07 -7.83 -1.15
N CYS A 57 3.31 -7.90 -0.68
CA CYS A 57 4.20 -9.03 -0.92
C CYS A 57 4.22 -9.92 0.32
N ASP A 58 3.52 -11.06 0.24
CA ASP A 58 3.42 -12.01 1.36
C ASP A 58 4.81 -12.54 1.78
N GLN A 59 5.70 -12.80 0.81
CA GLN A 59 7.02 -13.38 1.06
C GLN A 59 7.92 -12.46 1.90
N GLU A 60 7.84 -11.15 1.68
CA GLU A 60 8.67 -10.16 2.39
C GLU A 60 7.89 -9.43 3.49
N ASN A 61 6.62 -9.77 3.69
CA ASN A 61 5.69 -9.05 4.55
C ASN A 61 5.77 -7.52 4.36
N THR A 62 5.66 -7.07 3.10
CA THR A 62 5.75 -5.65 2.75
C THR A 62 4.56 -5.14 1.98
N SER A 63 4.18 -3.89 2.25
CA SER A 63 3.17 -3.17 1.46
C SER A 63 3.84 -2.14 0.57
N ILE A 64 3.37 -1.99 -0.66
CA ILE A 64 3.83 -0.99 -1.61
C ILE A 64 2.66 -0.14 -2.07
N SER A 65 2.85 1.18 -2.00
CA SER A 65 1.93 2.19 -2.50
C SER A 65 2.58 2.92 -3.67
N ILE A 66 1.91 2.93 -4.82
CA ILE A 66 2.31 3.65 -6.02
C ILE A 66 1.28 4.73 -6.28
N ARG A 67 1.73 5.97 -6.45
CA ARG A 67 0.91 7.08 -6.97
C ARG A 67 1.70 7.82 -8.03
N HIS A 68 1.06 8.17 -9.13
CA HIS A 68 1.63 9.04 -10.14
C HIS A 68 0.94 10.40 -10.09
N ILE A 69 1.65 11.43 -9.61
CA ILE A 69 1.11 12.77 -9.38
C ILE A 69 2.01 13.77 -10.11
N ASP A 70 1.41 14.63 -10.92
CA ASP A 70 2.10 15.70 -11.66
C ASP A 70 3.34 15.24 -12.44
N GLY A 71 3.24 14.06 -13.09
CA GLY A 71 4.33 13.49 -13.89
C GLY A 71 5.40 12.74 -13.07
N GLN A 72 5.19 12.56 -11.77
CA GLN A 72 6.17 11.94 -10.87
C GLN A 72 5.60 10.73 -10.15
N TYR A 73 6.41 9.67 -10.09
CA TYR A 73 6.15 8.51 -9.26
C TYR A 73 6.48 8.78 -7.80
N LEU A 74 5.47 8.63 -6.94
CA LEU A 74 5.59 8.58 -5.50
C LEU A 74 5.37 7.14 -5.06
N ILE A 75 6.47 6.44 -4.79
CA ILE A 75 6.44 5.03 -4.42
C ILE A 75 6.99 4.84 -3.02
N TYR A 76 6.21 4.18 -2.17
CA TYR A 76 6.55 3.93 -0.78
C TYR A 76 6.37 2.45 -0.44
N GLN A 77 7.30 1.92 0.35
CA GLN A 77 7.28 0.55 0.85
C GLN A 77 7.27 0.57 2.37
N ILE A 78 6.41 -0.26 2.98
CA ILE A 78 6.35 -0.48 4.43
C ILE A 78 6.82 -1.91 4.72
N PHE A 79 7.71 -2.07 5.70
CA PHE A 79 8.23 -3.36 6.18
C PHE A 79 7.54 -3.74 7.49
N TRP A 80 6.53 -4.60 7.43
CA TRP A 80 5.70 -4.90 8.62
C TRP A 80 6.48 -5.67 9.70
N ASP A 81 7.46 -6.48 9.31
CA ASP A 81 8.32 -7.17 10.29
C ASP A 81 9.16 -6.21 11.14
N GLN A 82 9.44 -5.00 10.63
CA GLN A 82 10.21 -4.00 11.36
C GLN A 82 9.32 -3.22 12.35
N VAL A 83 8.02 -3.11 12.08
CA VAL A 83 7.06 -2.40 12.95
C VAL A 83 7.05 -3.00 14.35
N ALA A 84 6.99 -4.34 14.46
CA ALA A 84 6.95 -5.04 15.74
C ALA A 84 8.22 -4.86 16.59
N SER A 85 9.33 -4.41 15.97
CA SER A 85 10.59 -4.16 16.67
C SER A 85 10.72 -2.74 17.25
N GLU A 86 9.75 -1.85 16.99
CA GLU A 86 9.81 -0.45 17.40
C GLU A 86 8.79 -0.13 18.49
N ASN A 87 9.29 0.18 19.69
CA ASN A 87 8.46 0.40 20.88
C ASN A 87 7.57 1.66 20.83
N GLU A 88 7.87 2.61 19.94
CA GLU A 88 7.14 3.88 19.79
C GLU A 88 6.20 3.87 18.58
N ILE A 89 5.99 2.71 17.96
CA ILE A 89 5.08 2.53 16.85
C ILE A 89 3.99 1.55 17.25
N SER A 90 2.73 1.94 17.03
CA SER A 90 1.57 1.05 17.12
C SER A 90 0.86 0.96 15.78
N GLU A 91 0.02 -0.06 15.60
CA GLU A 91 -0.77 -0.23 14.37
C GLU A 91 -2.25 -0.50 14.66
N ASP A 92 -3.11 -0.04 13.74
CA ASP A 92 -4.51 -0.45 13.67
C ASP A 92 -4.88 -0.90 12.24
N GLN A 93 -6.05 -1.53 12.10
CA GLN A 93 -6.57 -1.95 10.80
C GLN A 93 -7.70 -1.03 10.33
N LEU A 94 -7.68 -0.75 9.02
CA LEU A 94 -8.71 0.01 8.31
C LEU A 94 -9.30 -0.85 7.20
N SER A 95 -10.54 -0.56 6.83
CA SER A 95 -11.11 -1.05 5.58
C SER A 95 -11.86 0.06 4.85
N TYR A 96 -11.72 0.08 3.52
CA TYR A 96 -12.45 1.00 2.64
C TYR A 96 -13.27 0.21 1.64
N LEU A 97 -14.45 0.72 1.29
CA LEU A 97 -15.27 0.15 0.22
C LEU A 97 -14.50 0.16 -1.09
N ALA A 98 -14.61 -0.94 -1.84
CA ALA A 98 -14.03 -1.03 -3.16
C ALA A 98 -14.71 -0.06 -4.12
N ALA A 99 -13.92 0.62 -4.96
CA ALA A 99 -14.44 1.37 -6.09
C ALA A 99 -15.08 0.41 -7.11
N SER A 100 -15.96 0.93 -7.98
CA SER A 100 -16.76 0.13 -8.92
C SER A 100 -15.94 -0.88 -9.74
N GLY A 101 -14.76 -0.50 -10.22
CA GLY A 101 -13.88 -1.39 -10.99
C GLY A 101 -13.34 -2.60 -10.20
N LEU A 102 -13.09 -2.43 -8.90
CA LEU A 102 -12.67 -3.52 -8.02
C LEU A 102 -13.88 -4.33 -7.53
N ALA A 103 -15.00 -3.66 -7.26
CA ALA A 103 -16.25 -4.29 -6.86
C ALA A 103 -16.81 -5.24 -7.94
N ALA A 104 -16.68 -4.85 -9.22
CA ALA A 104 -17.04 -5.70 -10.36
C ALA A 104 -16.25 -7.03 -10.40
N ALA A 105 -15.11 -7.10 -9.72
CA ALA A 105 -14.31 -8.32 -9.56
C ALA A 105 -14.62 -9.08 -8.25
N GLY A 106 -15.72 -8.76 -7.58
CA GLY A 106 -16.13 -9.41 -6.32
C GLY A 106 -15.38 -8.93 -5.09
N ILE A 107 -14.60 -7.85 -5.18
CA ILE A 107 -13.91 -7.25 -4.02
C ILE A 107 -14.88 -6.30 -3.32
N LYS A 108 -15.23 -6.59 -2.07
CA LYS A 108 -16.10 -5.76 -1.24
C LYS A 108 -15.33 -4.61 -0.60
N ARG A 109 -14.16 -4.90 -0.03
CA ARG A 109 -13.32 -3.92 0.68
C ARG A 109 -11.84 -4.12 0.45
N LEU A 110 -11.10 -3.03 0.52
CA LEU A 110 -9.64 -3.03 0.61
C LEU A 110 -9.26 -2.93 2.08
N LYS A 111 -8.32 -3.77 2.54
CA LYS A 111 -7.83 -3.81 3.91
C LYS A 111 -6.47 -3.14 4.01
N PHE A 112 -6.28 -2.38 5.08
CA PHE A 112 -5.06 -1.63 5.34
C PHE A 112 -4.63 -1.79 6.79
N ARG A 113 -3.34 -1.62 7.03
CA ARG A 113 -2.78 -1.30 8.35
C ARG A 113 -2.27 0.13 8.34
N ARG A 114 -2.50 0.85 9.42
CA ARG A 114 -2.00 2.21 9.63
C ARG A 114 -1.09 2.22 10.84
N LEU A 115 0.03 2.91 10.67
CA LEU A 115 0.99 3.15 11.73
C LEU A 115 0.63 4.42 12.50
N TRP A 116 0.94 4.40 13.79
CA TRP A 116 0.83 5.51 14.71
C TRP A 116 2.14 5.65 15.46
N GLN A 117 2.70 6.86 15.46
CA GLN A 117 3.93 7.16 16.19
C GLN A 117 3.58 7.80 17.53
N ASP A 118 4.00 7.19 18.64
CA ASP A 118 3.95 7.77 19.97
C ASP A 118 5.11 8.72 20.16
N GLN A 119 4.82 10.02 20.24
CA GLN A 119 5.84 11.02 20.55
C GLN A 119 5.26 12.20 21.33
N LYS A 120 6.14 12.96 21.95
CA LYS A 120 5.78 14.26 22.53
C LYS A 120 5.54 15.28 21.43
N GLU A 121 4.50 16.09 21.57
CA GLU A 121 4.25 17.22 20.67
C GLU A 121 4.20 18.54 21.43
N LYS A 122 4.99 19.50 20.96
CA LYS A 122 5.06 20.88 21.43
C LYS A 122 3.72 21.59 21.31
N ASN A 123 2.96 21.36 20.24
CA ASN A 123 1.61 21.93 20.09
C ASN A 123 0.58 21.29 21.05
N CYS A 124 0.98 20.26 21.79
CA CYS A 124 0.21 19.60 22.82
C CYS A 124 0.91 19.70 24.19
N GLU A 125 1.65 20.78 24.46
CA GLU A 125 2.34 21.01 25.74
C GLU A 125 3.27 19.84 26.13
N ASP A 126 3.97 19.27 25.14
CA ASP A 126 4.88 18.13 25.30
C ASP A 126 4.21 16.84 25.86
N MET A 127 2.88 16.75 25.77
CA MET A 127 2.14 15.52 26.07
C MET A 127 2.43 14.44 25.01
N ARG A 128 2.44 13.16 25.44
CA ARG A 128 2.53 12.03 24.51
C ARG A 128 1.24 11.93 23.71
N VAL A 129 1.36 11.94 22.39
CA VAL A 129 0.25 11.84 21.44
C VAL A 129 0.59 10.83 20.35
N LEU A 130 -0.45 10.30 19.70
CA LEU A 130 -0.29 9.45 18.52
C LEU A 130 -0.36 10.32 17.26
N LEU A 131 0.76 10.40 16.55
CA LEU A 131 0.80 11.04 15.24
C LEU A 131 0.48 10.03 14.13
N PRO A 132 -0.36 10.41 13.15
CA PRO A 132 -0.70 9.52 12.05
C PRO A 132 0.52 9.25 11.19
N GLY A 133 0.84 7.97 11.02
CA GLY A 133 1.92 7.48 10.18
C GLY A 133 1.44 6.94 8.83
N PRO A 134 2.34 6.23 8.12
CA PRO A 134 2.02 5.58 6.86
C PRO A 134 0.87 4.57 6.96
N VAL A 135 0.15 4.41 5.85
CA VAL A 135 -0.91 3.42 5.68
C VAL A 135 -0.54 2.49 4.54
N GLY A 136 -0.50 1.19 4.81
CA GLY A 136 -0.18 0.17 3.81
C GLY A 136 -1.31 -0.81 3.59
N PHE A 137 -1.52 -1.16 2.33
CA PHE A 137 -2.47 -2.18 1.90
C PHE A 137 -1.99 -3.57 2.34
N ILE A 138 -2.92 -4.41 2.80
CA ILE A 138 -2.65 -5.77 3.29
C ILE A 138 -3.57 -6.84 2.68
N GLY A 139 -4.41 -6.49 1.69
CA GLY A 139 -5.27 -7.46 1.00
C GLY A 139 -6.71 -7.00 0.82
N PHE A 140 -7.55 -7.93 0.39
CA PHE A 140 -8.95 -7.69 0.06
C PHE A 140 -9.91 -8.40 1.04
N GLU A 141 -11.14 -7.90 1.11
CA GLU A 141 -12.33 -8.63 1.58
C GLU A 141 -13.17 -8.91 0.33
N MET A 142 -13.47 -10.17 0.06
CA MET A 142 -14.35 -10.56 -1.05
C MET A 142 -15.82 -10.46 -0.62
N GLU A 143 -16.73 -10.33 -1.59
CA GLU A 143 -18.15 -10.55 -1.31
C GLU A 143 -18.40 -12.02 -0.95
N GLU A 144 -19.31 -12.26 -0.01
CA GLU A 144 -19.74 -13.61 0.33
C GLU A 144 -20.68 -14.11 -0.79
N ASN A 145 -20.27 -15.15 -1.51
CA ASN A 145 -21.19 -15.85 -2.41
C ASN A 145 -22.19 -16.62 -1.54
N HIS A 146 -23.44 -16.15 -1.50
CA HIS A 146 -24.54 -16.97 -1.03
C HIS A 146 -24.95 -17.91 -2.17
N ASP A 147 -24.38 -19.11 -2.17
CA ASP A 147 -24.86 -20.25 -2.96
C ASP A 147 -26.19 -20.79 -2.38
#